data_AF-F4BP07-F1
#
_entry.id   AF-F4BP07-F1
#
_cell.length_a   1.000
_cell.length_b   1.000
_cell.length_c   1.000
_cell.angle_alpha   90.00
_cell.angle_beta   90.00
_cell.angle_gamma   90.00
#
_symmetry.space_group_name_H-M   'P 1'
#
loop_
_entity.id
_entity.type
_entity.pdbx_description
1 polymer ?
#
loop_
_entity_poly.entity_id
_entity_poly.type
_entity_poly.pdbx_seq_one_letter_code
_entity_poly.pdbx_strand_id
1 'polypeptide(L)' 'MSWFPGAYQSKFGRILASICEPYLNFFRRFIPPIGMISFSGIVALIVLNLAKSGLFSLFQLIMRILY' A
#
# COMPACT_ATOMS: atom_id res chain seq x y z
N MET A 1 6.54 -6.06 16.76
CA MET A 1 6.21 -6.46 15.38
C MET A 1 7.12 -7.59 14.95
N SER A 2 6.63 -8.82 15.04
CA SER A 2 7.37 -10.08 14.78
C SER A 2 7.08 -10.68 13.39
N TRP A 3 6.30 -9.99 12.56
CA TRP A 3 5.90 -10.51 11.24
C TRP A 3 7.02 -10.50 10.21
N PHE A 4 7.88 -9.49 10.24
CA PHE A 4 8.91 -9.36 9.22
C PHE A 4 10.23 -8.94 9.86
N PRO A 5 10.99 -9.92 10.39
CA PRO A 5 12.33 -9.66 10.86
C PRO A 5 13.18 -9.18 9.67
N GLY A 6 13.66 -7.94 9.72
CA GLY A 6 14.57 -7.36 8.72
C GLY A 6 13.96 -6.36 7.72
N ALA A 7 12.63 -6.27 7.53
CA ALA A 7 12.04 -5.31 6.56
C ALA A 7 12.28 -3.85 6.96
N TYR A 8 12.14 -3.55 8.25
CA TYR A 8 12.41 -2.23 8.80
C TYR A 8 13.88 -1.82 8.70
N GLN A 9 14.79 -2.80 8.62
CA GLN A 9 16.22 -2.54 8.48
C GLN A 9 16.59 -2.18 7.03
N SER A 10 15.79 -2.60 6.04
CA SER A 10 15.99 -2.22 4.64
C SER A 10 15.66 -0.73 4.39
N LYS A 11 16.45 -0.04 3.56
CA LYS A 11 16.15 1.35 3.15
C LYS A 11 14.77 1.47 2.51
N PHE A 12 14.37 0.45 1.76
CA PHE A 12 13.10 0.38 1.07
C PHE A 12 11.91 0.27 2.03
N GLY A 13 12.02 -0.55 3.08
CA GLY A 13 10.99 -0.69 4.10
C GLY A 13 10.77 0.59 4.92
N ARG A 14 11.82 1.37 5.17
CA ARG A 14 11.69 2.70 5.82
C ARG A 14 10.95 3.72 4.95
N ILE A 15 11.19 3.73 3.65
CA ILE A 15 10.51 4.62 2.71
C ILE A 15 9.03 4.25 2.62
N LEU A 16 8.72 2.97 2.47
CA LEU A 16 7.34 2.50 2.47
C LEU A 16 6.64 2.79 3.80
N ALA A 17 7.29 2.56 4.93
CA ALA A 17 6.74 2.90 6.23
C ALA A 17 6.43 4.40 6.36
N SER A 18 7.30 5.28 5.84
CA SER A 18 7.09 6.73 5.83
C SER A 18 5.91 7.17 4.96
N ILE A 19 5.68 6.52 3.81
CA ILE A 19 4.54 6.84 2.92
C ILE A 19 3.25 6.24 3.47
N CYS A 20 3.33 5.02 4.00
CA CYS A 20 2.19 4.32 4.57
C CYS A 20 1.80 4.87 5.95
N GLU A 21 2.69 5.49 6.73
CA GLU A 21 2.38 6.07 8.04
C GLU A 21 1.20 7.06 8.01
N PRO A 22 1.19 8.12 7.18
CA PRO A 22 0.07 9.07 7.13
C PRO A 22 -1.22 8.40 6.63
N TYR A 23 -1.11 7.50 5.64
CA TYR A 23 -2.24 6.71 5.16
C TYR A 23 -2.81 5.83 6.28
N LEU A 24 -1.98 5.02 6.92
CA LEU A 24 -2.33 4.15 8.04
C LEU A 24 -2.86 4.94 9.23
N ASN A 25 -2.35 6.14 9.51
CA ASN A 25 -2.88 6.98 10.60
C ASN A 25 -4.31 7.43 10.33
N PHE A 26 -4.65 7.70 9.06
CA PHE A 26 -6.03 8.00 8.67
C PHE A 26 -6.95 6.79 8.92
N PHE A 27 -6.53 5.60 8.51
CA PHE A 27 -7.31 4.37 8.72
C PHE A 27 -7.34 3.91 10.17
N ARG A 28 -6.27 4.09 10.95
CA ARG A 28 -6.21 3.79 12.40
C ARG A 28 -7.25 4.55 13.20
N ARG A 29 -7.66 5.72 12.70
CA ARG A 29 -8.71 6.53 13.33
C ARG A 29 -10.10 5.93 13.17
N PHE A 30 -10.30 5.07 12.18
CA PHE A 30 -11.55 4.36 11.91
C PHE A 30 -11.49 2.87 12.23
N ILE A 31 -10.31 2.25 12.15
CA ILE A 31 -10.09 0.81 12.24
C ILE A 31 -9.05 0.57 13.34
N PRO A 32 -9.44 0.06 14.54
CA PRO A 32 -8.50 -0.25 15.60
C PRO A 32 -7.47 -1.30 15.12
N PRO A 33 -6.25 -1.32 15.69
CA PRO A 33 -5.19 -2.20 15.23
C PRO A 33 -5.53 -3.68 15.51
N ILE A 34 -6.10 -4.37 14.52
CA ILE A 34 -6.36 -5.82 14.56
C ILE A 34 -5.05 -6.56 14.24
N GLY A 35 -4.22 -6.78 15.26
CA GLY A 35 -3.14 -7.77 15.22
C GLY A 35 -1.90 -7.44 14.38
N MET A 36 -0.81 -8.15 14.71
CA MET A 36 0.55 -7.84 14.25
C MET A 36 0.99 -8.64 13.00
N ILE A 37 0.18 -9.61 12.56
CA ILE A 37 0.37 -10.46 11.38
C ILE A 37 -1.01 -10.65 10.73
N SER A 38 -1.07 -10.52 9.41
CA SER A 38 -2.11 -11.01 8.47
C SER A 38 -2.82 -9.96 7.59
N PHE A 39 -3.27 -8.80 8.10
CA PHE A 39 -4.05 -7.87 7.23
C PHE A 39 -3.18 -6.93 6.37
N SER A 40 -2.11 -6.35 6.94
CA SER A 40 -1.35 -5.30 6.25
C SER A 40 -0.67 -5.76 4.94
N GLY A 41 -0.14 -6.99 4.90
CA GLY A 41 0.46 -7.58 3.70
C GLY A 41 -0.56 -7.92 2.61
N ILE A 42 -1.74 -8.42 3.00
CA ILE A 42 -2.85 -8.65 2.06
C ILE A 42 -3.34 -7.32 1.49
N VAL A 43 -3.54 -6.32 2.34
CA VAL A 43 -3.91 -4.97 1.93
C VAL A 43 -2.87 -4.38 0.98
N ALA A 44 -1.58 -4.57 1.25
CA ALA A 44 -0.51 -4.12 0.35
C ALA A 44 -0.58 -4.79 -1.03
N LEU A 45 -0.88 -6.10 -1.09
CA LEU A 45 -1.09 -6.80 -2.36
C LEU A 45 -2.35 -6.33 -3.09
N ILE A 46 -3.44 -6.07 -2.36
CA ILE A 46 -4.69 -5.52 -2.93
C ILE A 46 -4.42 -4.13 -3.51
N VAL A 47 -3.78 -3.24 -2.75
CA VAL A 47 -3.43 -1.89 -3.19
C VAL A 47 -2.49 -1.93 -4.39
N LEU A 48 -1.51 -2.85 -4.43
CA LEU A 48 -0.62 -3.01 -5.57
C LEU A 48 -1.38 -3.44 -6.84
N ASN A 49 -2.33 -4.36 -6.71
CA ASN A 49 -3.18 -4.77 -7.84
C ASN A 49 -4.10 -3.64 -8.30
N LEU A 50 -4.68 -2.89 -7.36
CA LEU A 50 -5.52 -1.72 -7.66
C LEU A 50 -4.73 -0.62 -8.36
N ALA A 51 -3.50 -0.35 -7.89
CA ALA A 51 -2.60 0.62 -8.51
C ALA A 51 -2.24 0.21 -9.94
N LYS A 52 -1.90 -1.07 -10.18
CA LYS A 52 -1.64 -1.58 -11.54
C LYS A 52 -2.85 -1.42 -12.46
N SER A 53 -4.03 -1.80 -11.98
CA SER A 53 -5.27 -1.69 -12.75
C SER A 53 -5.65 -0.23 -13.03
N GLY A 54 -5.50 0.66 -12.03
CA GLY A 54 -5.72 2.09 -12.17
C GLY A 54 -4.76 2.74 -13.17
N LEU A 55 -3.48 2.40 -13.13
CA LEU A 55 -2.47 2.91 -14.06
C LEU A 55 -2.81 2.52 -15.51
N PHE A 56 -3.20 1.26 -15.73
CA PHE A 56 -3.60 0.77 -17.04
C PHE A 56 -4.88 1.44 -17.54
N SER A 57 -5.85 1.65 -16.64
CA SER A 57 -7.11 2.33 -16.97
C SER A 57 -6.88 3.81 -17.33
N LEU A 58 -6.00 4.50 -16.60
CA LEU A 58 -5.60 5.87 -16.91
C LEU A 58 -4.87 5.95 -18.26
N PHE A 59 -3.96 5.01 -18.51
CA PHE A 59 -3.27 4.92 -19.80
C PHE A 59 -4.26 4.72 -20.95
N GLN A 60 -5.21 3.78 -20.82
CA GLN A 60 -6.26 3.58 -21.82
C GLN A 60 -7.15 4.82 -22.01
N LEU A 61 -7.50 5.52 -20.92
CA LEU A 61 -8.29 6.75 -20.98
C LEU A 61 -7.53 7.85 -21.74
N ILE A 62 -6.25 8.03 -21.46
CA ILE A 62 -5.39 8.98 -22.17
C ILE A 62 -5.32 8.62 -23.66
N MET A 63 -5.05 7.36 -23.99
CA MET A 63 -5.01 6.91 -25.39
C MET A 63 -6.36 7.14 -26.09
N ARG A 64 -7.48 6.86 -25.43
CA ARG A 64 -8.82 7.11 -25.97
C ARG A 64 -9.13 8.60 -26.21
N ILE A 65 -8.50 9.50 -25.45
CA ILE A 65 -8.68 10.95 -25.65
C ILE A 65 -7.76 11.47 -26.77
N LEU A 66 -6.60 10.84 -26.95
CA LEU A 66 -5.59 11.25 -27.93
C LEU A 66 -5.87 10.74 -29.36
N TYR A 67 -6.59 9.63 -29.52
CA TYR A 67 -6.97 9.02 -30.80
C TYR A 67 -8.48 9.08 -31.02
#